data_AF-A0A846NCX1-F1
#
_entry.id   AF-A0A846NCX1-F1
#
_cell.length_a   1.000
_cell.length_b   1.000
_cell.length_c   1.000
_cell.angle_alpha   90.00
_cell.angle_beta   90.00
_cell.angle_gamma   90.00
#
_symmetry.space_group_name_H-M   'P 1'
#
loop_
_entity.id
_entity.type
_entity.pdbx_description
1 polymer ?
#
loop_
_entity_poly.entity_id
_entity_poly.type
_entity_poly.pdbx_seq_one_letter_code
_entity_poly.pdbx_strand_id
1 'polypeptide(L)'
;MAEEEPEETTEDFGRTAYIDSARKLREAGPSIFISIGVAVLIWIIGKLIFIPISQGIEFFGYPVTQIVDFIILVALIFLVLRVFIDIRGLVEGAAGILAYEFGKARGEALTESFKNYKAFLNGILYVVVASAAYLIFADYLALLHPALAGIVLVVIVVWAVLALWRAGRAIAGEVKRSTDKWAKDLEKRVKES
;
A
#
# COMPACT_ATOMS: atom_id res chain seq x y z
N MET A 1 29.90 28.85 -25.83
CA MET A 1 28.43 28.66 -25.75
C MET A 1 28.22 27.61 -24.69
N ALA A 2 27.93 28.05 -23.47
CA ALA A 2 27.46 27.14 -22.43
C ALA A 2 25.95 26.98 -22.69
N GLU A 3 25.52 25.74 -22.93
CA GLU A 3 24.10 25.39 -22.87
C GLU A 3 23.66 25.57 -21.41
N GLU A 4 22.95 26.66 -21.14
CA GLU A 4 22.16 26.77 -19.92
C GLU A 4 21.02 25.75 -20.03
N GLU A 5 21.16 24.63 -19.33
CA GLU A 5 20.04 23.73 -19.07
C GLU A 5 18.91 24.58 -18.46
N PRO A 6 17.70 24.59 -19.04
CA PRO A 6 16.63 25.42 -18.51
C PRO A 6 16.36 24.97 -17.07
N GLU A 7 16.53 25.89 -16.11
CA GLU A 7 16.03 25.71 -14.75
C GLU A 7 14.53 25.42 -14.87
N GLU A 8 14.18 24.14 -14.83
CA GLU A 8 12.82 23.65 -14.74
C GLU A 8 12.26 24.25 -13.44
N THR A 9 11.52 25.35 -13.57
CA THR A 9 11.02 26.07 -12.41
C THR A 9 10.29 25.08 -11.52
N THR A 10 10.51 25.12 -10.21
CA THR A 10 9.91 24.18 -9.24
C THR A 10 8.38 24.06 -9.38
N GLU A 11 7.73 25.07 -9.97
CA GLU A 11 6.31 25.06 -10.33
C GLU A 11 5.98 24.14 -11.51
N ASP A 12 6.79 24.09 -12.58
CA ASP A 12 6.57 23.23 -13.75
C ASP A 12 6.79 21.76 -13.41
N PHE A 13 7.84 21.44 -12.65
CA PHE A 13 8.05 20.09 -12.13
C PHE A 13 6.88 19.64 -11.23
N GLY A 14 6.41 20.53 -10.35
CA GLY A 14 5.30 20.24 -9.45
C GLY A 14 3.96 20.05 -10.16
N ARG A 15 3.67 20.86 -11.17
CA ARG A 15 2.43 20.77 -11.94
C ARG A 15 2.38 19.49 -12.77
N THR A 16 3.51 19.13 -13.39
CA THR A 16 3.65 17.90 -14.18
C THR A 16 3.54 16.66 -13.29
N ALA A 17 4.21 16.67 -12.13
CA ALA A 17 4.11 15.62 -11.13
C ALA A 17 2.67 15.46 -10.58
N TYR A 18 1.94 16.56 -10.36
CA TYR A 18 0.54 16.53 -9.91
C TYR A 18 -0.40 15.92 -10.97
N ILE A 19 -0.26 16.30 -12.25
CA ILE A 19 -1.10 15.77 -13.33
C ILE A 19 -0.85 14.26 -13.52
N ASP A 20 0.42 13.84 -13.55
CA ASP A 20 0.78 12.42 -13.62
C ASP A 20 0.22 11.63 -12.44
N SER A 21 0.29 12.24 -11.25
CA SER A 21 -0.20 11.64 -10.01
C SER A 21 -1.71 11.47 -9.97
N ALA A 22 -2.46 12.50 -10.37
CA ALA A 22 -3.92 12.44 -10.48
C ALA A 22 -4.37 11.40 -11.52
N ARG A 23 -3.64 11.28 -12.63
CA ARG A 23 -3.89 10.27 -13.66
C ARG A 23 -3.68 8.86 -13.11
N LYS A 24 -2.53 8.60 -12.47
CA LYS A 24 -2.21 7.30 -11.86
C LYS A 24 -3.24 6.89 -10.80
N LEU A 25 -3.69 7.83 -9.98
CA LEU A 25 -4.74 7.58 -8.99
C LEU A 25 -6.09 7.22 -9.64
N ARG A 26 -6.46 7.94 -10.72
CA ARG A 26 -7.72 7.69 -11.45
C ARG A 26 -7.72 6.36 -12.20
N GLU A 27 -6.56 5.92 -12.69
CA GLU A 27 -6.41 4.63 -13.38
C GLU A 27 -6.35 3.47 -12.37
N ALA A 28 -5.59 3.61 -11.28
CA ALA A 28 -5.38 2.54 -10.30
C ALA A 28 -6.57 2.34 -9.34
N GLY A 29 -7.25 3.42 -8.94
CA GLY A 29 -8.33 3.38 -7.94
C GLY A 29 -9.47 2.41 -8.29
N PRO A 30 -10.10 2.54 -9.47
CA PRO A 30 -11.17 1.63 -9.89
C PRO A 30 -10.71 0.18 -10.02
N SER A 31 -9.50 -0.06 -10.57
CA SER A 31 -8.95 -1.42 -10.71
C SER A 31 -8.79 -2.12 -9.36
N ILE A 32 -8.29 -1.40 -8.36
CA ILE A 32 -8.10 -1.92 -7.00
C ILE A 32 -9.43 -2.20 -6.34
N PHE A 33 -10.41 -1.30 -6.44
CA PHE A 33 -11.73 -1.51 -5.85
C PHE A 33 -12.41 -2.76 -6.43
N ILE A 34 -12.37 -2.91 -7.76
CA ILE A 34 -12.91 -4.10 -8.44
C ILE A 34 -12.16 -5.36 -8.01
N SER A 35 -10.83 -5.32 -7.98
CA SER A 35 -10.02 -6.48 -7.61
C SER A 35 -10.26 -6.92 -6.16
N ILE A 36 -10.38 -5.99 -5.23
CA ILE A 36 -10.76 -6.27 -3.83
C ILE A 36 -12.16 -6.87 -3.77
N GLY A 37 -13.13 -6.30 -4.49
CA GLY A 37 -14.50 -6.82 -4.55
C GLY A 37 -14.53 -8.26 -5.06
N VAL A 38 -13.81 -8.56 -6.14
CA VAL A 38 -13.68 -9.92 -6.69
C VAL A 38 -13.01 -10.86 -5.67
N ALA A 39 -11.98 -10.41 -4.94
CA ALA A 39 -11.29 -11.22 -3.94
C ALA A 39 -12.22 -11.63 -2.82
N VAL A 40 -12.98 -10.66 -2.29
CA VAL A 40 -13.97 -10.89 -1.23
C VAL A 40 -15.07 -11.83 -1.72
N LEU A 41 -15.55 -11.68 -2.96
CA LEU A 41 -16.56 -12.57 -3.51
C LEU A 41 -16.05 -14.02 -3.64
N ILE A 42 -14.84 -14.21 -4.19
CA ILE A 42 -14.22 -15.54 -4.31
C ILE A 42 -14.04 -16.16 -2.92
N TRP A 43 -13.60 -15.37 -1.95
CA TRP A 43 -13.42 -15.80 -0.56
C TRP A 43 -14.74 -16.25 0.07
N ILE A 44 -15.79 -15.42 -0.01
CA ILE A 44 -17.12 -15.75 0.55
C ILE A 44 -17.70 -17.00 -0.10
N ILE A 45 -17.69 -17.06 -1.44
CA ILE A 45 -18.25 -18.19 -2.19
C ILE A 45 -17.43 -19.46 -1.91
N GLY A 46 -16.11 -19.35 -1.89
CA GLY A 46 -15.23 -20.46 -1.59
C GLY A 46 -15.52 -21.06 -0.21
N LYS A 47 -15.55 -20.21 0.81
CA LYS A 47 -15.74 -20.63 2.20
C LYS A 47 -17.15 -21.13 2.51
N LEU A 48 -18.18 -20.47 1.98
CA LEU A 48 -19.58 -20.77 2.33
C LEU A 48 -20.25 -21.78 1.41
N ILE A 49 -19.79 -21.91 0.17
CA ILE A 49 -20.47 -22.73 -0.84
C ILE A 49 -19.57 -23.88 -1.25
N PHE A 50 -18.39 -23.60 -1.81
CA PHE A 50 -17.57 -24.65 -2.42
C PHE A 50 -16.94 -25.61 -1.40
N ILE A 51 -16.37 -25.10 -0.31
CA ILE A 51 -15.79 -25.96 0.73
C ILE A 51 -16.87 -26.87 1.34
N PRO A 52 -18.03 -26.38 1.83
CA PRO A 52 -19.07 -27.25 2.39
C PRO A 52 -19.61 -28.28 1.40
N ILE A 53 -19.85 -27.90 0.14
CA ILE A 53 -20.36 -28.83 -0.89
C ILE A 53 -19.36 -29.96 -1.18
N SER A 54 -18.07 -29.66 -1.11
CA SER A 54 -17.02 -30.65 -1.35
C SER A 54 -16.83 -31.66 -0.21
N GLN A 55 -17.38 -31.39 0.97
CA GLN A 55 -17.21 -32.26 2.14
C GLN A 55 -17.87 -33.62 1.89
N GLY A 56 -17.15 -34.69 2.22
CA GLY A 56 -17.63 -36.06 2.03
C GLY A 56 -17.54 -36.57 0.58
N ILE A 57 -17.00 -35.78 -0.36
CA ILE A 57 -16.72 -36.21 -1.72
C ILE A 57 -15.24 -36.57 -1.84
N GLU A 58 -14.96 -37.79 -2.28
CA GLU A 58 -13.61 -38.26 -2.61
C GLU A 58 -13.45 -38.44 -4.11
N PHE A 59 -12.28 -38.05 -4.63
CA PHE A 59 -11.92 -38.20 -6.03
C PHE A 59 -10.55 -38.85 -6.12
N PHE A 60 -10.46 -40.04 -6.72
CA PHE A 60 -9.22 -40.82 -6.81
C PHE A 60 -8.51 -41.04 -5.46
N GLY A 61 -9.29 -41.21 -4.37
CA GLY A 61 -8.76 -41.42 -3.01
C GLY A 61 -8.26 -40.14 -2.31
N TYR A 62 -8.43 -38.97 -2.92
CA TYR A 62 -8.15 -37.68 -2.29
C TYR A 62 -9.46 -36.94 -1.95
N PRO A 63 -9.52 -36.24 -0.79
CA PRO A 63 -10.68 -35.42 -0.45
C PRO A 63 -10.80 -34.27 -1.46
N VAL A 64 -11.96 -34.16 -2.12
CA VAL A 64 -12.22 -33.07 -3.08
C VAL A 64 -12.10 -31.71 -2.41
N THR A 65 -12.40 -31.63 -1.11
CA THR A 65 -12.22 -30.43 -0.30
C THR A 65 -10.81 -29.85 -0.38
N GLN A 66 -9.77 -30.67 -0.34
CA GLN A 66 -8.38 -30.18 -0.44
C GLN A 66 -8.07 -29.64 -1.83
N ILE A 67 -8.61 -30.27 -2.89
CA ILE A 67 -8.42 -29.83 -4.27
C ILE A 67 -9.11 -28.49 -4.49
N VAL A 68 -10.35 -28.35 -4.03
CA VAL A 68 -11.15 -27.12 -4.13
C VAL A 68 -10.48 -25.99 -3.36
N ASP A 69 -10.05 -26.25 -2.12
CA ASP A 69 -9.34 -25.29 -1.28
C ASP A 69 -8.03 -24.80 -1.96
N PHE A 70 -7.25 -25.73 -2.51
CA PHE A 70 -6.03 -25.41 -3.25
C PHE A 70 -6.30 -24.55 -4.49
N ILE A 71 -7.33 -24.85 -5.28
CA ILE A 71 -7.70 -24.05 -6.47
C ILE A 71 -8.10 -22.63 -6.06
N ILE A 72 -8.92 -22.49 -5.01
CA ILE A 72 -9.33 -21.18 -4.50
C ILE A 72 -8.11 -20.40 -4.00
N LEU A 73 -7.21 -21.08 -3.27
CA LEU A 73 -5.98 -20.49 -2.78
C LEU A 73 -5.14 -19.92 -3.92
N VAL A 74 -4.91 -20.72 -4.97
CA VAL A 74 -4.14 -20.30 -6.15
C VAL A 74 -4.80 -19.09 -6.82
N ALA A 75 -6.12 -19.10 -7.00
CA ALA A 75 -6.85 -17.98 -7.58
C ALA A 75 -6.69 -16.68 -6.75
N LEU A 76 -6.81 -16.80 -5.42
CA LEU A 76 -6.61 -15.69 -4.51
C LEU A 76 -5.16 -15.17 -4.56
N ILE A 77 -4.16 -16.05 -4.67
CA ILE A 77 -2.73 -15.67 -4.81
C ILE A 77 -2.54 -14.77 -6.04
N PHE A 78 -3.03 -15.20 -7.20
CA PHE A 78 -2.94 -14.41 -8.43
C PHE A 78 -3.60 -13.03 -8.29
N LEU A 79 -4.77 -12.98 -7.66
CA LEU A 79 -5.51 -11.75 -7.47
C LEU A 79 -4.81 -10.79 -6.51
N VAL A 80 -4.27 -11.31 -5.41
CA VAL A 80 -3.51 -10.51 -4.44
C VAL A 80 -2.23 -9.97 -5.07
N LEU A 81 -1.49 -10.78 -5.84
CA LEU A 81 -0.32 -10.30 -6.58
C LEU A 81 -0.67 -9.15 -7.52
N ARG A 82 -1.81 -9.22 -8.21
CA ARG A 82 -2.31 -8.12 -9.05
C ARG A 82 -2.59 -6.86 -8.23
N VAL A 83 -3.27 -6.98 -7.09
CA VAL A 83 -3.56 -5.84 -6.20
C VAL A 83 -2.27 -5.18 -5.72
N PHE A 84 -1.24 -5.95 -5.35
CA PHE A 84 0.06 -5.41 -4.96
C PHE A 84 0.72 -4.58 -6.08
N ILE A 85 0.61 -5.02 -7.34
CA ILE A 85 1.13 -4.27 -8.50
C ILE A 85 0.35 -2.97 -8.67
N ASP A 86 -0.98 -3.00 -8.62
CA ASP A 86 -1.82 -1.82 -8.82
C ASP A 86 -1.60 -0.77 -7.71
N ILE A 87 -1.37 -1.22 -6.46
CA ILE A 87 -1.13 -0.32 -5.31
C ILE A 87 0.07 0.57 -5.52
N ARG A 88 1.11 0.09 -6.21
CA ARG A 88 2.29 0.92 -6.51
C ARG A 88 1.91 2.18 -7.29
N GLY A 89 0.97 2.07 -8.23
CA GLY A 89 0.44 3.22 -8.97
C GLY A 89 -0.35 4.18 -8.07
N LEU A 90 -1.11 3.63 -7.12
CA LEU A 90 -1.91 4.39 -6.16
C LEU A 90 -1.02 5.19 -5.18
N VAL A 91 0.05 4.57 -4.66
CA VAL A 91 1.05 5.22 -3.80
C VAL A 91 1.79 6.33 -4.54
N GLU A 92 2.18 6.08 -5.79
CA GLU A 92 2.84 7.09 -6.63
C GLU A 92 1.94 8.31 -6.87
N GLY A 93 0.66 8.07 -7.18
CA GLY A 93 -0.32 9.13 -7.33
C GLY A 93 -0.60 9.90 -6.03
N ALA A 94 -0.78 9.20 -4.92
CA ALA A 94 -1.02 9.86 -3.63
C ALA A 94 0.19 10.68 -3.17
N ALA A 95 1.41 10.17 -3.33
CA ALA A 95 2.63 10.86 -2.93
C ALA A 95 2.86 12.16 -3.72
N GLY A 96 2.53 12.19 -5.02
CA GLY A 96 2.74 13.40 -5.83
C GLY A 96 1.70 14.49 -5.58
N ILE A 97 0.46 14.11 -5.24
CA ILE A 97 -0.55 15.06 -4.76
C ILE A 97 -0.09 15.70 -3.45
N LEU A 98 0.33 14.89 -2.46
CA LEU A 98 0.80 15.39 -1.17
C LEU A 98 2.06 16.26 -1.31
N ALA A 99 3.03 15.85 -2.14
CA ALA A 99 4.24 16.63 -2.36
C ALA A 99 3.96 17.98 -3.02
N TYR A 100 2.99 18.06 -3.93
CA TYR A 100 2.59 19.32 -4.56
C TYR A 100 1.91 20.25 -3.54
N GLU A 101 0.95 19.73 -2.78
CA GLU A 101 0.15 20.52 -1.85
C GLU A 101 0.98 21.02 -0.65
N PHE A 102 1.84 20.18 -0.09
CA PHE A 102 2.73 20.55 1.02
C PHE A 102 4.02 21.26 0.57
N GLY A 103 4.57 20.91 -0.60
CA GLY A 103 5.76 21.56 -1.16
C GLY A 103 5.51 23.02 -1.55
N LYS A 104 4.35 23.32 -2.16
CA LYS A 104 3.93 24.69 -2.48
C LYS A 104 3.69 25.54 -1.23
N ALA A 105 3.20 24.94 -0.14
CA ALA A 105 2.99 25.63 1.13
C ALA A 105 4.28 25.92 1.91
N ARG A 106 5.40 25.23 1.60
CA ARG A 106 6.63 25.28 2.40
C ARG A 106 7.88 25.83 1.69
N GLY A 107 7.84 26.04 0.38
CA GLY A 107 9.00 26.48 -0.41
C GLY A 107 10.14 25.46 -0.45
N GLU A 108 9.80 24.17 -0.29
CA GLU A 108 10.76 23.07 -0.22
C GLU A 108 10.96 22.43 -1.61
N ALA A 109 12.12 21.79 -1.82
CA ALA A 109 12.38 21.03 -3.04
C ALA A 109 11.37 19.87 -3.13
N LEU A 110 10.40 19.98 -4.05
CA LEU A 110 9.31 19.01 -4.22
C LEU A 110 9.79 17.56 -4.36
N THR A 111 11.01 17.36 -4.88
CA THR A 111 11.64 16.05 -5.07
C THR A 111 11.96 15.31 -3.77
N GLU A 112 12.39 16.02 -2.71
CA GLU A 112 12.74 15.40 -1.43
C GLU A 112 11.49 15.04 -0.63
N SER A 113 10.51 15.96 -0.59
CA SER A 113 9.22 15.72 0.06
C SER A 113 8.45 14.58 -0.62
N PHE A 114 8.44 14.52 -1.96
CA PHE A 114 7.85 13.39 -2.70
C PHE A 114 8.46 12.04 -2.32
N LYS A 115 9.79 11.95 -2.18
CA LYS A 115 10.45 10.70 -1.78
C LYS A 115 10.06 10.27 -0.36
N ASN A 116 9.99 11.20 0.57
CA ASN A 116 9.64 10.92 1.97
C ASN A 116 8.17 10.51 2.11
N TYR A 117 7.24 11.23 1.48
CA TYR A 117 5.83 10.87 1.45
C TYR A 117 5.57 9.54 0.73
N LYS A 118 6.22 9.31 -0.42
CA LYS A 118 6.14 8.03 -1.13
C LYS A 118 6.59 6.89 -0.24
N ALA A 119 7.74 6.99 0.41
CA ALA A 119 8.26 5.95 1.29
C ALA A 119 7.31 5.65 2.47
N PHE A 120 6.71 6.68 3.06
CA PHE A 120 5.76 6.54 4.14
C PHE A 120 4.45 5.88 3.71
N LEU A 121 3.82 6.39 2.65
CA LEU A 121 2.58 5.83 2.10
C LEU A 121 2.79 4.39 1.64
N ASN A 122 3.94 4.09 1.03
CA ASN A 122 4.27 2.73 0.62
C ASN A 122 4.33 1.80 1.83
N GLY A 123 5.00 2.21 2.91
CA GLY A 123 5.11 1.38 4.11
C GLY A 123 3.76 1.09 4.75
N ILE A 124 2.90 2.10 4.94
CA ILE A 124 1.60 1.92 5.58
C ILE A 124 0.64 1.13 4.68
N LEU A 125 0.49 1.54 3.42
CA LEU A 125 -0.51 0.95 2.53
C LEU A 125 -0.20 -0.52 2.23
N TYR A 126 1.08 -0.85 2.05
CA TYR A 126 1.50 -2.24 1.86
C TYR A 126 1.23 -3.09 3.11
N VAL A 127 1.41 -2.56 4.32
CA VAL A 127 1.11 -3.29 5.56
C VAL A 127 -0.38 -3.56 5.69
N VAL A 128 -1.23 -2.56 5.44
CA VAL A 128 -2.69 -2.72 5.47
C VAL A 128 -3.14 -3.78 4.48
N VAL A 129 -2.64 -3.71 3.24
CA VAL A 129 -3.03 -4.63 2.17
C VAL A 129 -2.51 -6.04 2.44
N ALA A 130 -1.25 -6.20 2.85
CA ALA A 130 -0.71 -7.51 3.20
C ALA A 130 -1.48 -8.16 4.35
N SER A 131 -1.88 -7.36 5.35
CA SER A 131 -2.70 -7.84 6.48
C SER A 131 -4.09 -8.26 6.00
N ALA A 132 -4.76 -7.45 5.18
CA ALA A 132 -6.06 -7.77 4.60
C ALA A 132 -6.01 -9.03 3.71
N ALA A 133 -4.97 -9.16 2.90
CA ALA A 133 -4.73 -10.34 2.08
C ALA A 133 -4.55 -11.58 2.97
N TYR A 134 -3.73 -11.48 4.03
CA TYR A 134 -3.55 -12.61 4.96
C TYR A 134 -4.87 -13.07 5.58
N LEU A 135 -5.76 -12.15 5.98
CA LEU A 135 -7.07 -12.52 6.54
C LEU A 135 -7.90 -13.36 5.56
N ILE A 136 -7.85 -13.03 4.27
CA ILE A 136 -8.52 -13.77 3.21
C ILE A 136 -7.87 -15.17 3.05
N PHE A 137 -6.56 -15.26 3.19
CA PHE A 137 -5.81 -16.52 3.04
C PHE A 137 -5.81 -17.43 4.27
N ALA A 138 -5.97 -16.88 5.47
CA ALA A 138 -5.67 -17.57 6.72
C ALA A 138 -6.45 -18.89 6.85
N ASP A 139 -7.75 -18.86 6.54
CA ASP A 139 -8.63 -20.02 6.62
C ASP A 139 -8.19 -21.14 5.65
N TYR A 140 -7.84 -20.77 4.40
CA TYR A 140 -7.42 -21.71 3.35
C TYR A 140 -6.03 -22.31 3.68
N LEU A 141 -5.08 -21.49 4.12
CA LEU A 141 -3.77 -21.97 4.56
C LEU A 141 -3.88 -22.94 5.74
N ALA A 142 -4.77 -22.64 6.69
CA ALA A 142 -4.99 -23.50 7.85
C ALA A 142 -5.62 -24.85 7.47
N LEU A 143 -6.47 -24.86 6.44
CA LEU A 143 -7.09 -26.09 5.92
C LEU A 143 -6.07 -27.01 5.26
N LEU A 144 -5.09 -26.45 4.54
CA LEU A 144 -3.97 -27.19 3.95
C LEU A 144 -2.96 -27.65 5.00
N HIS A 145 -2.43 -26.72 5.81
CA HIS A 145 -1.48 -27.03 6.86
C HIS A 145 -1.44 -25.91 7.93
N PRO A 146 -1.91 -26.17 9.17
CA PRO A 146 -1.96 -25.15 10.23
C PRO A 146 -0.62 -24.45 10.50
N ALA A 147 0.50 -25.19 10.43
CA ALA A 147 1.82 -24.58 10.63
C ALA A 147 2.21 -23.58 9.53
N LEU A 148 1.77 -23.80 8.27
CA LEU A 148 2.05 -22.86 7.18
C LEU A 148 1.33 -21.53 7.43
N ALA A 149 0.06 -21.58 7.85
CA ALA A 149 -0.70 -20.38 8.22
C ALA A 149 0.02 -19.56 9.30
N GLY A 150 0.52 -20.23 10.35
CA GLY A 150 1.24 -19.61 11.45
C GLY A 150 2.57 -19.00 11.03
N ILE A 151 3.38 -19.71 10.24
CA ILE A 151 4.68 -19.20 9.75
C ILE A 151 4.47 -17.95 8.89
N VAL A 152 3.53 -18.00 7.94
CA VAL A 152 3.24 -16.86 7.06
C VAL A 152 2.79 -15.64 7.87
N LEU A 153 1.95 -15.84 8.91
CA LEU A 153 1.56 -14.75 9.82
C LEU A 153 2.77 -14.12 10.51
N VAL A 154 3.64 -14.94 11.10
CA VAL A 154 4.83 -14.46 11.81
C VAL A 154 5.72 -13.64 10.87
N VAL A 155 5.94 -14.11 9.64
CA VAL A 155 6.71 -13.39 8.62
C VAL A 155 6.07 -12.03 8.30
N ILE A 156 4.75 -12.00 8.08
CA ILE A 156 4.02 -10.75 7.79
C ILE A 156 4.11 -9.78 8.97
N VAL A 157 3.97 -10.25 10.20
CA VAL A 157 4.08 -9.41 11.42
C VAL A 157 5.46 -8.80 11.55
N VAL A 158 6.52 -9.61 11.44
CA VAL A 158 7.90 -9.11 11.52
C VAL A 158 8.17 -8.08 10.43
N TRP A 159 7.77 -8.39 9.19
CA TRP A 159 7.93 -7.47 8.08
C TRP A 159 7.12 -6.18 8.26
N ALA A 160 5.89 -6.26 8.78
CA ALA A 160 5.05 -5.10 9.03
C ALA A 160 5.66 -4.14 10.05
N VAL A 161 6.24 -4.68 11.13
CA VAL A 161 6.98 -3.88 12.13
C VAL A 161 8.16 -3.15 11.47
N LEU A 162 8.94 -3.84 10.64
CA LEU A 162 10.07 -3.24 9.91
C LEU A 162 9.62 -2.18 8.92
N ALA A 163 8.54 -2.44 8.18
CA ALA A 163 7.97 -1.51 7.19
C ALA A 163 7.47 -0.23 7.86
N LEU A 164 6.72 -0.34 8.96
CA LEU A 164 6.24 0.80 9.74
C LEU A 164 7.39 1.59 10.38
N TRP A 165 8.39 0.90 10.94
CA TRP A 165 9.55 1.58 11.50
C TRP A 165 10.35 2.36 10.45
N ARG A 166 10.52 1.79 9.24
CA ARG A 166 11.15 2.46 8.11
C ARG A 166 10.32 3.65 7.62
N ALA A 167 9.00 3.49 7.52
CA ALA A 167 8.08 4.57 7.14
C ALA A 167 8.13 5.74 8.15
N GLY A 168 8.12 5.44 9.45
CA GLY A 168 8.21 6.44 10.51
C GLY A 168 9.52 7.24 10.46
N ARG A 169 10.66 6.57 10.22
CA ARG A 169 11.94 7.27 10.03
C ARG A 169 11.97 8.16 8.79
N ALA A 170 11.29 7.78 7.70
CA ALA A 170 11.24 8.58 6.48
C ALA A 170 10.55 9.94 6.68
N ILE A 171 9.50 9.98 7.51
CA ILE A 171 8.79 11.22 7.84
C ILE A 171 9.36 11.96 9.05
N ALA A 172 10.16 11.30 9.90
CA ALA A 172 10.74 11.91 11.10
C ALA A 172 11.56 13.19 10.80
N GLY A 173 12.23 13.26 9.64
CA GLY A 173 12.93 14.46 9.18
C GLY A 173 12.00 15.63 8.89
N GLU A 174 10.88 15.37 8.20
CA GLU A 174 9.84 16.36 7.88
C GLU A 174 9.14 16.88 9.16
N VAL A 175 8.81 15.98 10.09
CA VAL A 175 8.11 16.32 11.34
C VAL A 175 8.97 17.19 12.23
N LYS A 176 10.26 16.86 12.41
CA LYS A 176 11.18 17.64 13.25
C LYS A 176 11.34 19.08 12.75
N ARG A 177 11.48 19.27 11.43
CA ARG A 177 11.52 20.61 10.82
C ARG A 177 10.21 21.37 10.96
N SER A 178 9.09 20.66 10.91
CA SER A 178 7.76 21.25 11.12
C SER A 178 7.60 21.76 12.56
N THR A 179 8.04 20.98 13.55
CA THR A 179 8.03 21.36 14.96
C THR A 179 8.97 22.55 15.23
N ASP A 180 10.14 22.60 14.58
CA ASP A 180 11.08 23.73 14.71
C ASP A 180 10.53 25.04 14.13
N LYS A 181 9.83 25.00 12.97
CA LYS A 181 9.15 26.18 12.41
C LYS A 181 8.04 26.67 13.34
N TRP A 182 7.22 25.75 13.87
CA TRP A 182 6.15 26.08 14.82
C TRP A 182 6.68 26.68 16.12
N ALA A 183 7.78 26.13 16.65
CA ALA A 183 8.44 26.65 17.84
C ALA A 183 8.96 28.07 17.62
N LYS A 184 9.59 28.35 16.47
CA LYS A 184 10.07 29.69 16.11
C LYS A 184 8.94 30.71 15.91
N ASP A 185 7.82 30.30 15.32
CA ASP A 185 6.64 31.16 15.16
C ASP A 185 5.98 31.48 16.50
N LEU A 186 5.96 30.52 17.44
CA LEU A 186 5.51 30.76 18.82
C LEU A 186 6.45 31.72 19.56
N GLU A 187 7.76 31.54 19.46
CA GLU A 187 8.74 32.46 20.08
C GLU A 187 8.65 33.88 19.53
N LYS A 188 8.40 34.04 18.22
CA LYS A 188 8.17 35.36 17.61
C LYS A 188 6.91 36.03 18.14
N ARG A 189 5.79 35.30 18.20
CA ARG A 189 4.52 35.83 18.73
C ARG A 189 4.65 36.26 20.19
N VAL A 190 5.43 35.53 20.99
CA VAL A 190 5.70 35.89 22.39
C VAL A 190 6.65 37.08 22.52
N LYS A 191 7.61 37.26 21.60
CA LYS A 191 8.52 38.43 21.60
C LYS A 191 7.90 39.72 21.04
N GLU A 192 6.85 39.60 20.23
CA GLU A 192 6.09 40.72 19.67
C GLU A 192 4.87 41.12 20.54
N SER A 193 4.64 40.41 21.66
CA SER A 193 3.65 40.73 22.71
C SER A 193 4.30 41.45 23.89
#